data_AF-A0A0P0CW41-F1
#
_entry.id   AF-A0A0P0CW41-F1
#
_cell.length_a   1.000
_cell.length_b   1.000
_cell.length_c   1.000
_cell.angle_alpha   90.00
_cell.angle_beta   90.00
_cell.angle_gamma   90.00
#
_symmetry.space_group_name_H-M   'P 1'
#
loop_
_entity.id
_entity.type
_entity.pdbx_description
1 polymer ?
#
loop_
_entity_poly.entity_id
_entity_poly.type
_entity_poly.pdbx_seq_one_letter_code
_entity_poly.pdbx_strand_id
1 'polypeptide(L)'
;MQLQKANRRRGKTRLLLQSPSGGGKTMSALLIARGLAEGGWPGVCVIDTENHSADLYSDLGEYKVLPLPAPFTPERYIEAIAACEHAGAEVIIIDSISHEWEYLLDFHGSLPGSSFAAWSKVTPRHAAFIQRMLQSPCHIVATVRAKTEYALSEKNGRQVPEKVGMKPIQREGIDYEFTTVLELDLRHQATASKDRTRLFAGRPPFIPTEETGRLILAWCQGGSPEPVQEEPAPDDEEVLGQVSQCTSLGELTAIYHRCTEAQRQSLLGAFQQQKQFIQKSSQLTDQLLNQTIHRNGNDARTT
;
A
#
# COMPACT_ATOMS: atom_id res chain seq x y z
N MET A 1 24.66 -14.37 -11.76
CA MET A 1 24.71 -13.36 -10.67
C MET A 1 25.69 -12.26 -11.11
N GLN A 2 25.32 -10.98 -11.00
CA GLN A 2 26.19 -9.85 -11.36
C GLN A 2 26.28 -8.88 -10.17
N LEU A 3 27.50 -8.47 -9.81
CA LEU A 3 27.74 -7.46 -8.78
C LEU A 3 27.47 -6.07 -9.35
N GLN A 4 26.75 -5.24 -8.61
CA GLN A 4 26.42 -3.87 -9.00
C GLN A 4 26.72 -2.92 -7.84
N LYS A 5 27.18 -1.71 -8.18
CA LYS A 5 27.45 -0.66 -7.19
C LYS A 5 26.13 -0.31 -6.48
N ALA A 6 26.15 -0.28 -5.16
CA ALA A 6 24.98 0.05 -4.37
C ALA A 6 24.49 1.46 -4.74
N ASN A 7 23.23 1.57 -5.15
CA ASN A 7 22.54 2.82 -5.38
C ASN A 7 21.21 2.77 -4.62
N ARG A 8 20.94 3.81 -3.83
CA ARG A 8 19.66 3.95 -3.14
C ARG A 8 18.61 4.31 -4.17
N ARG A 9 17.83 3.33 -4.59
CA ARG A 9 16.74 3.54 -5.53
C ARG A 9 15.57 4.26 -4.84
N ARG A 10 14.77 5.01 -5.60
CA ARG A 10 13.46 5.47 -5.11
C ARG A 10 12.67 4.27 -4.64
N GLY A 11 12.09 4.36 -3.45
CA GLY A 11 11.47 3.21 -2.83
C GLY A 11 10.28 3.61 -1.97
N LYS A 12 9.47 2.61 -1.62
CA LYS A 12 8.30 2.78 -0.75
C LYS A 12 8.68 2.45 0.69
N THR A 13 8.14 3.21 1.63
CA THR A 13 8.46 3.00 3.05
C THR A 13 7.64 1.84 3.62
N ARG A 14 8.24 1.15 4.59
CA ARG A 14 7.57 0.21 5.49
C ARG A 14 7.78 0.75 6.89
N LEU A 15 6.75 1.39 7.43
CA LEU A 15 6.77 1.99 8.75
C LEU A 15 5.94 1.13 9.72
N LEU A 16 6.49 0.85 10.89
CA LEU A 16 5.78 0.21 11.98
C LEU A 16 5.59 1.20 13.13
N LEU A 17 4.36 1.34 13.61
CA LEU A 17 4.03 2.06 14.84
C LEU A 17 3.61 1.06 15.91
N GLN A 18 4.32 1.04 17.04
CA GLN A 18 3.97 0.14 18.16
C GLN A 18 3.73 0.91 19.45
N SER A 19 2.69 0.50 20.17
CA SER A 19 2.30 1.17 21.41
C SER A 19 1.27 0.36 22.20
N PRO A 20 1.23 0.51 23.54
CA PRO A 20 0.07 0.11 24.33
C PRO A 20 -1.23 0.80 23.86
N SER A 21 -2.35 0.32 24.41
CA SER A 21 -3.63 1.01 24.23
C SER A 21 -3.54 2.46 24.73
N GLY A 22 -4.19 3.38 24.03
CA GLY A 22 -4.19 4.81 24.38
C GLY A 22 -2.95 5.60 23.94
N GLY A 23 -1.94 4.98 23.32
CA GLY A 23 -0.75 5.71 22.86
C GLY A 23 -0.89 6.48 21.54
N GLY A 24 -2.08 6.47 20.91
CA GLY A 24 -2.37 7.32 19.74
C GLY A 24 -1.93 6.76 18.38
N LYS A 25 -1.83 5.42 18.23
CA LYS A 25 -1.36 4.75 17.00
C LYS A 25 -2.13 5.18 15.75
N THR A 26 -3.46 5.10 15.77
CA THR A 26 -4.32 5.42 14.63
C THR A 26 -4.17 6.88 14.20
N MET A 27 -4.24 7.82 15.16
CA MET A 27 -4.00 9.25 14.91
C MET A 27 -2.61 9.50 14.32
N SER A 28 -1.55 8.96 14.93
CA SER A 28 -0.18 9.14 14.42
C SER A 28 -0.01 8.53 13.02
N ALA A 29 -0.60 7.36 12.75
CA ALA A 29 -0.57 6.72 11.44
C ALA A 29 -1.24 7.61 10.37
N LEU A 30 -2.42 8.16 10.67
CA LEU A 30 -3.15 9.06 9.76
C LEU A 30 -2.35 10.33 9.45
N LEU A 31 -1.80 10.98 10.48
CA LEU A 31 -0.99 12.19 10.29
C LEU A 31 0.26 11.91 9.45
N ILE A 32 0.98 10.82 9.73
CA ILE A 32 2.14 10.43 8.92
C ILE A 32 1.71 10.10 7.48
N ALA A 33 0.62 9.35 7.29
CA ALA A 33 0.12 8.98 5.98
C ALA A 33 -0.27 10.20 5.14
N ARG A 34 -0.85 11.23 5.76
CA ARG A 34 -1.15 12.49 5.08
C ARG A 34 0.07 13.16 4.46
N GLY A 35 1.21 13.10 5.14
CA GLY A 35 2.47 13.66 4.65
C GLY A 35 3.21 12.75 3.66
N LEU A 36 2.89 11.45 3.66
CA LEU A 36 3.41 10.48 2.70
C LEU A 36 2.64 10.49 1.37
N ALA A 37 1.35 10.80 1.39
CA ALA A 37 0.50 10.86 0.20
C ALA A 37 0.68 12.19 -0.53
N GLU A 38 1.25 12.14 -1.74
CA GLU A 38 1.42 13.27 -2.66
C GLU A 38 0.05 13.79 -3.12
N GLY A 39 -0.91 12.91 -3.40
CA GLY A 39 -2.31 13.24 -3.70
C GLY A 39 -3.16 13.62 -2.49
N GLY A 40 -2.57 13.64 -1.28
CA GLY A 40 -3.24 13.94 -0.03
C GLY A 40 -4.24 12.88 0.44
N TRP A 41 -5.26 13.30 1.20
CA TRP A 41 -6.19 12.38 1.86
C TRP A 41 -6.85 11.34 0.94
N PRO A 42 -7.30 11.66 -0.28
CA PRO A 42 -7.88 10.67 -1.19
C PRO A 42 -6.95 9.51 -1.57
N GLY A 43 -5.63 9.70 -1.43
CA GLY A 43 -4.58 8.69 -1.64
C GLY A 43 -4.28 7.83 -0.40
N VAL A 44 -4.90 8.11 0.75
CA VAL A 44 -4.76 7.33 1.99
C VAL A 44 -5.90 6.33 2.11
N CYS A 45 -5.55 5.05 2.29
CA CYS A 45 -6.50 3.99 2.62
C CYS A 45 -6.14 3.34 3.96
N VAL A 46 -7.13 3.10 4.80
CA VAL A 46 -6.97 2.43 6.10
C VAL A 46 -7.67 1.08 6.05
N ILE A 47 -6.94 -0.01 6.29
CA ILE A 47 -7.50 -1.32 6.58
C ILE A 47 -7.74 -1.38 8.10
N ASP A 48 -8.99 -1.26 8.51
CA ASP A 48 -9.38 -1.11 9.92
C ASP A 48 -9.89 -2.44 10.49
N THR A 49 -9.14 -2.99 11.44
CA THR A 49 -9.45 -4.21 12.20
C THR A 49 -9.77 -3.87 13.67
N GLU A 50 -9.67 -2.60 14.04
CA GLU A 50 -9.83 -2.04 15.39
C GLU A 50 -11.27 -1.52 15.60
N ASN A 51 -12.24 -2.10 14.89
CA ASN A 51 -13.68 -1.83 15.02
C ASN A 51 -14.04 -0.35 14.79
N HIS A 52 -13.74 0.16 13.60
CA HIS A 52 -14.07 1.53 13.18
C HIS A 52 -13.34 2.60 14.00
N SER A 53 -12.13 2.30 14.48
CA SER A 53 -11.31 3.29 15.20
C SER A 53 -10.80 4.38 14.26
N ALA A 54 -10.62 4.07 12.98
CA ALA A 54 -10.26 5.05 11.97
C ALA A 54 -11.38 6.08 11.78
N ASP A 55 -12.63 5.64 11.71
CA ASP A 55 -13.80 6.50 11.48
C ASP A 55 -13.94 7.62 12.53
N LEU A 56 -13.40 7.43 13.74
CA LEU A 56 -13.39 8.44 14.80
C LEU A 56 -12.56 9.70 14.47
N TYR A 57 -11.72 9.62 13.45
CA TYR A 57 -10.84 10.69 12.99
C TYR A 57 -11.26 11.24 11.63
N SER A 58 -12.54 11.10 11.25
CA SER A 58 -13.04 11.57 9.95
C SER A 58 -12.93 13.08 9.77
N ASP A 59 -12.79 13.83 10.87
CA ASP A 59 -12.58 15.28 10.88
C ASP A 59 -11.20 15.70 10.33
N LEU A 60 -10.22 14.78 10.28
CA LEU A 60 -8.89 15.08 9.74
C LEU A 60 -8.90 15.26 8.21
N GLY A 61 -9.75 14.51 7.50
CA GLY A 61 -9.90 14.61 6.05
C GLY A 61 -10.50 13.37 5.38
N GLU A 62 -10.60 13.44 4.06
CA GLU A 62 -11.33 12.48 3.22
C GLU A 62 -10.50 11.25 2.83
N TYR A 63 -9.90 10.57 3.81
CA TYR A 63 -9.26 9.26 3.57
C TYR A 63 -10.32 8.15 3.46
N LYS A 64 -9.93 7.04 2.84
CA LYS A 64 -10.81 5.87 2.65
C LYS A 64 -10.57 4.86 3.76
N VAL A 65 -11.63 4.24 4.26
CA VAL A 65 -11.57 3.17 5.25
C VAL A 65 -12.14 1.89 4.64
N LEU A 66 -11.41 0.79 4.79
CA LEU A 66 -11.83 -0.57 4.48
C LEU A 66 -11.95 -1.33 5.81
N PRO A 67 -13.17 -1.43 6.37
CA PRO A 67 -13.40 -2.25 7.55
C PRO A 67 -13.12 -3.72 7.26
N LEU A 68 -12.29 -4.35 8.10
CA LEU A 68 -11.92 -5.76 7.99
C LEU A 68 -12.33 -6.51 9.27
N PRO A 69 -13.60 -6.93 9.41
CA PRO A 69 -14.04 -7.67 10.58
C PRO A 69 -13.50 -9.10 10.58
N ALA A 70 -13.57 -9.77 11.73
CA ALA A 70 -13.22 -11.19 11.88
C ALA A 70 -13.92 -12.09 10.82
N PRO A 71 -13.34 -13.25 10.46
CA PRO A 71 -12.04 -13.78 10.90
C PRO A 71 -10.85 -13.03 10.29
N PHE A 72 -9.85 -12.69 11.12
CA PHE A 72 -8.65 -11.92 10.77
C PHE A 72 -7.58 -12.79 10.10
N THR A 73 -7.97 -13.55 9.07
CA THR A 73 -7.06 -14.47 8.35
C THR A 73 -6.01 -13.70 7.53
N PRO A 74 -4.76 -14.20 7.41
CA PRO A 74 -3.73 -13.58 6.56
C PRO A 74 -4.20 -13.33 5.11
N GLU A 75 -4.98 -14.26 4.55
CA GLU A 75 -5.50 -14.18 3.17
C GLU A 75 -6.42 -12.97 2.98
N ARG A 76 -7.26 -12.67 3.97
CA ARG A 76 -8.13 -11.48 3.93
C ARG A 76 -7.35 -10.18 4.03
N TYR A 77 -6.24 -10.15 4.77
CA TYR A 77 -5.35 -9.00 4.75
C TYR A 77 -4.69 -8.83 3.37
N ILE A 78 -4.30 -9.92 2.71
CA ILE A 78 -3.73 -9.89 1.36
C ILE A 78 -4.73 -9.32 0.35
N GLU A 79 -5.97 -9.77 0.41
CA GLU A 79 -7.08 -9.25 -0.42
C GLU A 79 -7.36 -7.77 -0.13
N ALA A 80 -7.37 -7.38 1.14
CA ALA A 80 -7.58 -5.98 1.55
C ALA A 80 -6.47 -5.05 1.03
N ILE A 81 -5.20 -5.47 1.11
CA ILE A 81 -4.08 -4.72 0.52
C ILE A 81 -4.28 -4.57 -1.00
N ALA A 82 -4.68 -5.64 -1.68
CA ALA A 82 -4.96 -5.59 -3.12
C ALA A 82 -6.12 -4.64 -3.45
N ALA A 83 -7.19 -4.63 -2.65
CA ALA A 83 -8.31 -3.73 -2.84
C ALA A 83 -7.88 -2.26 -2.70
N CYS A 84 -7.06 -1.93 -1.71
CA CYS A 84 -6.51 -0.57 -1.56
C CYS A 84 -5.63 -0.17 -2.75
N GLU A 85 -4.78 -1.07 -3.24
CA GLU A 85 -3.94 -0.84 -4.42
C GLU A 85 -4.78 -0.57 -5.68
N HIS A 86 -5.78 -1.41 -5.95
CA HIS A 86 -6.70 -1.20 -7.08
C HIS A 86 -7.51 0.09 -6.96
N ALA A 87 -7.78 0.56 -5.73
CA ALA A 87 -8.44 1.84 -5.46
C ALA A 87 -7.52 3.06 -5.59
N GLY A 88 -6.27 2.85 -6.04
CA GLY A 88 -5.28 3.91 -6.28
C GLY A 88 -4.66 4.46 -4.99
N ALA A 89 -4.57 3.66 -3.93
CA ALA A 89 -3.90 4.10 -2.71
C ALA A 89 -2.42 4.44 -2.96
N GLU A 90 -1.96 5.54 -2.39
CA GLU A 90 -0.54 5.89 -2.31
C GLU A 90 0.06 5.36 -1.00
N VAL A 91 -0.75 5.41 0.06
CA VAL A 91 -0.40 4.96 1.41
C VAL A 91 -1.50 4.04 1.92
N ILE A 92 -1.10 2.86 2.39
CA ILE A 92 -1.99 1.90 3.05
C ILE A 92 -1.61 1.84 4.52
N ILE A 93 -2.53 2.23 5.37
CA ILE A 93 -2.45 2.00 6.81
C ILE A 93 -3.09 0.64 7.12
N ILE A 94 -2.40 -0.20 7.89
CA ILE A 94 -2.96 -1.47 8.40
C ILE A 94 -3.07 -1.34 9.92
N ASP A 95 -4.28 -1.13 10.42
CA ASP A 95 -4.57 -0.88 11.84
C ASP A 95 -5.46 -1.99 12.40
N SER A 96 -4.94 -3.05 13.02
CA SER A 96 -3.55 -3.40 13.25
C SER A 96 -3.22 -4.78 12.68
N ILE A 97 -1.93 -5.09 12.61
CA ILE A 97 -1.46 -6.44 12.21
C ILE A 97 -1.45 -7.42 13.39
N SER A 98 -1.78 -6.97 14.61
CA SER A 98 -1.81 -7.85 15.80
C SER A 98 -2.93 -8.88 15.74
N HIS A 99 -4.10 -8.52 15.18
CA HIS A 99 -5.23 -9.43 15.07
C HIS A 99 -4.96 -10.63 14.14
N GLU A 100 -4.17 -10.42 13.07
CA GLU A 100 -3.71 -11.52 12.20
C GLU A 100 -2.88 -12.54 12.97
N TRP A 101 -1.97 -12.05 13.81
CA TRP A 101 -1.10 -12.92 14.59
C TRP A 101 -1.88 -13.69 15.66
N GLU A 102 -2.78 -13.01 16.38
CA GLU A 102 -3.66 -13.64 17.36
C GLU A 102 -4.52 -14.74 16.71
N TYR A 103 -5.11 -14.46 15.55
CA TYR A 103 -5.83 -15.46 14.76
C TYR A 103 -4.96 -16.68 14.42
N LEU A 104 -3.71 -16.47 14.04
CA LEU A 104 -2.79 -17.57 13.72
C LEU A 104 -2.37 -18.38 14.94
N LEU A 105 -2.27 -17.77 16.12
CA LEU A 105 -2.02 -18.48 17.38
C LEU A 105 -3.23 -19.35 17.77
N ASP A 106 -4.45 -18.84 17.60
CA ASP A 106 -5.66 -19.63 17.83
C ASP A 106 -5.78 -20.78 16.83
N PHE A 107 -5.49 -20.50 15.55
CA PHE A 107 -5.43 -21.53 14.52
C PHE A 107 -4.37 -22.59 14.85
N HIS A 108 -3.18 -22.18 15.30
CA HIS A 108 -2.13 -23.11 15.78
C HIS A 108 -2.66 -24.02 16.88
N GLY A 109 -3.29 -23.45 17.91
CA GLY A 109 -3.84 -24.20 19.05
C GLY A 109 -5.00 -25.13 18.69
N SER A 110 -5.72 -24.84 17.61
CA SER A 110 -6.82 -25.68 17.11
C SER A 110 -6.37 -26.91 16.32
N LEU A 111 -5.12 -26.95 15.85
CA LEU A 111 -4.63 -28.00 14.96
C LEU A 111 -4.24 -29.26 15.76
N PRO A 112 -4.69 -30.46 15.33
CA PRO A 112 -4.25 -31.70 15.96
C PRO A 112 -2.80 -32.02 15.56
N GLY A 113 -2.10 -32.73 16.45
CA GLY A 113 -0.72 -33.19 16.23
C GLY A 113 0.32 -32.41 17.02
N SER A 114 1.58 -32.49 16.58
CA SER A 114 2.69 -31.80 17.27
C SER A 114 2.76 -30.32 16.92
N SER A 115 3.31 -29.51 17.83
CA SER A 115 3.53 -28.07 17.60
C SER A 115 4.33 -27.80 16.31
N PHE A 116 5.29 -28.66 15.98
CA PHE A 116 6.05 -28.56 14.73
C PHE A 116 5.16 -28.70 13.47
N ALA A 117 4.27 -29.69 13.46
CA ALA A 117 3.32 -29.89 12.36
C ALA A 117 2.24 -28.79 12.29
N ALA A 118 1.90 -28.16 13.41
CA ALA A 118 1.02 -26.98 13.40
C ALA A 118 1.74 -25.75 12.81
N TRP A 119 3.00 -25.50 13.21
CA TRP A 119 3.79 -24.38 12.70
C TRP A 119 4.10 -24.47 11.20
N SER A 120 4.20 -25.67 10.64
CA SER A 120 4.36 -25.85 9.18
C SER A 120 3.13 -25.42 8.39
N LYS A 121 1.95 -25.37 9.01
CA LYS A 121 0.70 -24.84 8.43
C LYS A 121 0.51 -23.33 8.65
N VAL A 122 1.00 -22.82 9.78
CA VAL A 122 0.87 -21.41 10.18
C VAL A 122 1.90 -20.52 9.47
N THR A 123 3.17 -20.94 9.50
CA THR A 123 4.30 -20.12 9.03
C THR A 123 4.17 -19.64 7.58
N PRO A 124 3.76 -20.50 6.61
CA PRO A 124 3.63 -20.06 5.22
C PRO A 124 2.57 -18.97 5.03
N ARG A 125 1.46 -19.03 5.79
CA ARG A 125 0.36 -18.07 5.69
C ARG A 125 0.76 -16.70 6.22
N HIS A 126 1.39 -16.66 7.40
CA HIS A 126 1.96 -15.44 7.94
C HIS A 126 3.00 -14.84 7.00
N ALA A 127 3.91 -15.67 6.48
CA ALA A 127 4.95 -15.24 5.54
C ALA A 127 4.35 -14.64 4.26
N ALA A 128 3.27 -15.24 3.71
CA ALA A 128 2.59 -14.70 2.54
C ALA A 128 2.01 -13.31 2.81
N PHE A 129 1.40 -13.08 3.98
CA PHE A 129 0.91 -11.77 4.40
C PHE A 129 2.04 -10.74 4.53
N ILE A 130 3.13 -11.09 5.22
CA ILE A 130 4.31 -10.22 5.35
C ILE A 130 4.88 -9.88 3.97
N GLN A 131 5.07 -10.88 3.10
CA GLN A 131 5.57 -10.65 1.74
C GLN A 131 4.65 -9.73 0.93
N ARG A 132 3.34 -9.92 1.02
CA ARG A 132 2.37 -9.05 0.33
C ARG A 132 2.50 -7.58 0.75
N MET A 133 2.65 -7.33 2.05
CA MET A 133 2.88 -6.02 2.61
C MET A 133 4.22 -5.43 2.13
N LEU A 134 5.28 -6.23 2.14
CA LEU A 134 6.62 -5.79 1.74
C LEU A 134 6.72 -5.48 0.24
N GLN A 135 6.00 -6.20 -0.61
CA GLN A 135 6.04 -6.06 -2.07
C GLN A 135 5.03 -5.04 -2.61
N SER A 136 4.18 -4.45 -1.76
CA SER A 136 3.19 -3.45 -2.18
C SER A 136 3.84 -2.25 -2.91
N PRO A 137 3.31 -1.78 -4.05
CA PRO A 137 3.77 -0.54 -4.69
C PRO A 137 3.40 0.71 -3.89
N CYS A 138 2.59 0.59 -2.82
CA CYS A 138 2.20 1.69 -1.94
C CYS A 138 3.20 1.85 -0.78
N HIS A 139 3.18 3.01 -0.11
CA HIS A 139 3.77 3.14 1.22
C HIS A 139 2.92 2.33 2.22
N ILE A 140 3.56 1.60 3.12
CA ILE A 140 2.85 0.88 4.19
C ILE A 140 3.15 1.53 5.53
N VAL A 141 2.08 1.79 6.30
CA VAL A 141 2.13 2.13 7.72
C VAL A 141 1.35 1.07 8.49
N ALA A 142 2.03 0.15 9.15
CA ALA A 142 1.40 -0.86 9.98
C ALA A 142 1.38 -0.40 11.45
N THR A 143 0.33 -0.76 12.19
CA THR A 143 0.29 -0.60 13.64
C THR A 143 0.35 -1.95 14.34
N VAL A 144 0.96 -1.99 15.53
CA VAL A 144 0.99 -3.17 16.41
C VAL A 144 0.59 -2.77 17.82
N ARG A 145 -0.29 -3.59 18.42
CA ARG A 145 -0.61 -3.51 19.84
C ARG A 145 0.59 -4.03 20.63
N ALA A 146 0.98 -3.34 21.70
CA ALA A 146 2.07 -3.78 22.57
C ALA A 146 1.62 -3.88 24.03
N LYS A 147 2.19 -4.84 24.76
CA LYS A 147 2.09 -4.92 26.22
C LYS A 147 3.29 -4.21 26.83
N THR A 148 3.09 -3.49 27.93
CA THR A 148 4.21 -2.92 28.69
C THR A 148 4.93 -4.04 29.43
N GLU A 149 6.25 -4.14 29.27
CA GLU A 149 7.07 -5.05 30.08
C GLU A 149 7.57 -4.33 31.32
N TYR A 150 7.43 -5.00 32.46
CA TYR A 150 7.89 -4.55 33.77
C TYR A 150 8.93 -5.53 34.30
N ALA A 151 10.05 -5.02 34.80
CA ALA A 151 11.02 -5.77 35.59
C ALA A 151 10.97 -5.26 37.02
N LEU A 152 11.28 -6.13 37.97
CA LEU A 152 11.42 -5.70 39.35
C LEU A 152 12.82 -5.13 39.54
N SER A 153 12.88 -3.85 39.93
CA SER A 153 14.09 -3.11 40.21
C SER A 153 14.15 -2.83 41.71
N GLU A 154 15.31 -3.04 42.33
CA GLU A 154 15.48 -2.76 43.76
C GLU A 154 15.79 -1.28 43.96
N LYS A 155 14.83 -0.53 44.52
CA LYS A 155 15.01 0.86 44.93
C LYS A 155 14.83 0.96 46.44
N ASN A 156 15.92 1.27 47.15
CA ASN A 156 15.95 1.40 48.62
C ASN A 156 15.50 0.13 49.37
N GLY A 157 15.97 -1.05 48.97
CA GLY A 157 15.65 -2.32 49.63
C GLY A 157 14.22 -2.83 49.38
N ARG A 158 13.46 -2.19 48.49
CA ARG A 158 12.13 -2.64 48.04
C ARG A 158 12.15 -2.93 46.56
N GLN A 159 11.52 -4.04 46.16
CA GLN A 159 11.30 -4.33 44.75
C GLN A 159 10.16 -3.46 44.21
N VAL A 160 10.46 -2.65 43.21
CA VAL A 160 9.52 -1.75 42.55
C VAL A 160 9.44 -2.15 41.07
N PRO A 161 8.24 -2.38 40.50
CA PRO A 161 8.10 -2.64 39.08
C PRO A 161 8.51 -1.40 38.28
N GLU A 162 9.54 -1.57 37.45
CA GLU A 162 10.10 -0.58 36.55
C GLU A 162 9.81 -0.99 35.12
N LYS A 163 9.31 -0.05 34.31
CA LYS A 163 9.03 -0.28 32.90
C LYS A 163 10.35 -0.50 32.16
N VAL A 164 10.57 -1.71 31.67
CA VAL A 164 11.80 -2.10 30.95
C VAL A 164 11.64 -2.04 29.44
N GLY A 165 10.42 -2.11 28.93
CA GLY A 165 10.20 -2.04 27.49
C GLY A 165 8.75 -2.23 27.07
N MET A 166 8.57 -2.48 25.78
CA MET A 166 7.30 -2.86 25.17
C MET A 166 7.47 -4.18 24.44
N LYS A 167 6.50 -5.09 24.62
CA LYS A 167 6.42 -6.35 23.88
C LYS A 167 5.31 -6.26 22.84
N PRO A 168 5.63 -6.23 21.53
CA PRO A 168 4.61 -6.28 20.49
C PRO A 168 3.82 -7.59 20.54
N ILE A 169 2.51 -7.52 20.29
CA ILE A 169 1.66 -8.67 20.04
C ILE A 169 1.79 -9.03 18.56
N GLN A 170 2.88 -9.71 18.24
CA GLN A 170 3.24 -10.16 16.90
C GLN A 170 4.37 -11.21 17.00
N ARG A 171 4.69 -11.90 15.90
CA ARG A 171 5.84 -12.81 15.80
C ARG A 171 7.13 -12.10 16.18
N GLU A 172 7.98 -12.81 16.92
CA GLU A 172 9.32 -12.34 17.24
C GLU A 172 10.11 -12.02 15.96
N GLY A 173 10.81 -10.89 15.96
CA GLY A 173 11.58 -10.41 14.82
C GLY A 173 10.78 -9.66 13.75
N ILE A 174 9.49 -9.36 13.98
CA ILE A 174 8.69 -8.59 13.02
C ILE A 174 9.33 -7.24 12.65
N ASP A 175 10.04 -6.62 13.59
CA ASP A 175 10.74 -5.36 13.39
C ASP A 175 11.75 -5.44 12.24
N TYR A 176 12.34 -6.61 11.95
CA TYR A 176 13.29 -6.82 10.84
C TYR A 176 12.70 -6.48 9.47
N GLU A 177 11.39 -6.66 9.30
CA GLU A 177 10.67 -6.45 8.04
C GLU A 177 10.46 -4.96 7.72
N PHE A 178 10.48 -4.10 8.73
CA PHE A 178 10.20 -2.66 8.56
C PHE A 178 11.47 -1.83 8.35
N THR A 179 11.34 -0.74 7.59
CA THR A 179 12.45 0.22 7.36
C THR A 179 12.66 1.09 8.59
N THR A 180 11.57 1.48 9.22
CA THR A 180 11.55 2.30 10.44
C THR A 180 10.49 1.74 11.39
N VAL A 181 10.82 1.70 12.68
CA VAL A 181 9.92 1.31 13.77
C VAL A 181 9.91 2.44 14.78
N LEU A 182 8.73 2.97 15.06
CA LEU A 182 8.49 4.01 16.05
C LEU A 182 7.66 3.46 17.19
N GLU A 183 8.12 3.72 18.41
CA GLU A 183 7.42 3.37 19.64
C GLU A 183 6.74 4.60 20.21
N LEU A 184 5.42 4.55 20.35
CA LEU A 184 4.64 5.65 20.92
C LEU A 184 4.40 5.42 22.40
N ASP A 185 4.70 6.42 23.21
CA ASP A 185 4.31 6.43 24.62
C ASP A 185 2.88 6.97 24.83
N LEU A 186 2.43 7.00 26.09
CA LEU A 186 1.09 7.49 26.45
C LEU A 186 0.93 9.02 26.33
N ARG A 187 2.01 9.75 26.04
CA ARG A 187 2.00 11.17 25.70
C ARG A 187 2.04 11.39 24.19
N HIS A 188 1.86 10.31 23.41
CA HIS A 188 1.91 10.30 21.95
C HIS A 188 3.29 10.67 21.38
N GLN A 189 4.35 10.55 22.18
CA GLN A 189 5.71 10.80 21.72
C GLN A 189 6.29 9.52 21.12
N ALA A 190 6.78 9.63 19.90
CA ALA A 190 7.49 8.61 19.16
C ALA A 190 8.98 8.62 19.49
N THR A 191 9.53 7.43 19.74
CA THR A 191 10.98 7.17 19.73
C THR A 191 11.29 6.10 18.69
N ALA A 192 12.36 6.27 17.91
CA ALA A 192 12.75 5.26 16.93
C ALA A 192 13.56 4.13 17.58
N SER A 193 13.00 2.92 17.64
CA SER A 193 13.72 1.71 18.08
C SER A 193 14.48 1.04 16.93
N LYS A 194 14.05 1.28 15.69
CA LYS A 194 14.78 0.91 14.47
C LYS A 194 14.59 2.00 13.42
N ASP A 195 15.66 2.40 12.76
CA ASP A 195 15.56 3.38 11.68
C ASP A 195 16.69 3.22 10.65
N ARG A 196 16.36 2.73 9.46
CA ARG A 196 17.30 2.65 8.33
C ARG A 196 17.41 3.97 7.55
N THR A 197 16.55 4.95 7.83
CA THR A 197 16.52 6.23 7.13
C THR A 197 17.51 7.25 7.70
N ARG A 198 17.90 7.08 8.97
CA ARG A 198 18.68 8.03 9.79
C ARG A 198 17.95 9.36 10.05
N LEU A 199 16.65 9.40 9.81
CA LEU A 199 15.83 10.58 10.07
C LEU A 199 15.50 10.73 11.56
N PHE A 200 15.42 9.63 12.30
CA PHE A 200 14.86 9.61 13.66
C PHE A 200 15.77 8.95 14.70
N ALA A 201 16.66 8.03 14.28
CA ALA A 201 17.60 7.39 15.20
C ALA A 201 18.41 8.41 16.02
N GLY A 202 18.44 8.23 17.34
CA GLY A 202 19.19 9.09 18.27
C GLY A 202 18.62 10.50 18.45
N ARG A 203 17.44 10.80 17.88
CA ARG A 203 16.75 12.07 18.12
C ARG A 203 15.90 12.02 19.38
N PRO A 204 15.64 13.16 20.03
CA PRO A 204 14.69 13.23 21.14
C PRO A 204 13.29 12.73 20.74
N PRO A 205 12.50 12.22 21.69
CA PRO A 205 11.11 11.86 21.45
C PRO A 205 10.32 13.03 20.85
N PHE A 206 9.42 12.74 19.90
CA PHE A 206 8.67 13.75 19.16
C PHE A 206 7.23 13.30 18.91
N ILE A 207 6.29 14.24 18.77
CA ILE A 207 4.92 13.89 18.38
C ILE A 207 4.88 13.74 16.85
N PRO A 208 4.45 12.58 16.31
CA PRO A 208 4.30 12.44 14.86
C PRO A 208 3.26 13.40 14.30
N THR A 209 3.59 13.98 13.15
CA THR A 209 2.74 14.93 12.43
C THR A 209 2.79 14.66 10.93
N GLU A 210 2.05 15.45 10.14
CA GLU A 210 2.17 15.45 8.68
C GLU A 210 3.63 15.68 8.23
N GLU A 211 4.36 16.55 8.91
CA GLU A 211 5.77 16.82 8.58
C GLU A 211 6.64 15.57 8.75
N THR A 212 6.33 14.70 9.71
CA THR A 212 7.00 13.39 9.85
C THR A 212 6.84 12.56 8.58
N GLY A 213 5.64 12.54 8.00
CA GLY A 213 5.36 11.88 6.73
C GLY A 213 6.15 12.49 5.56
N ARG A 214 6.17 13.83 5.47
CA ARG A 214 6.91 14.54 4.40
C ARG A 214 8.42 14.27 4.44
N LEU A 215 9.01 14.21 5.64
CA LEU A 215 10.42 13.85 5.81
C LEU A 215 10.73 12.43 5.30
N ILE A 216 9.84 11.47 5.59
CA ILE A 216 9.97 10.09 5.11
C ILE A 216 9.80 10.04 3.58
N LEU A 217 8.83 10.76 3.03
CA LEU A 217 8.59 10.84 1.59
C LEU A 217 9.81 11.44 0.86
N ALA A 218 10.35 12.55 1.35
CA ALA A 218 11.56 13.16 0.81
C ALA A 218 12.75 12.20 0.84
N TRP A 219 12.89 11.43 1.92
CA TRP A 219 13.89 10.37 1.98
C TRP A 219 13.63 9.30 0.91
N CYS A 220 12.41 8.80 0.77
CA CYS A 220 12.02 7.82 -0.25
C CYS A 220 12.32 8.31 -1.68
N GLN A 221 12.09 9.59 -1.96
CA GLN A 221 12.25 10.19 -3.30
C GLN A 221 13.70 10.59 -3.61
N GLY A 222 14.53 10.86 -2.60
CA GLY A 222 15.93 11.24 -2.78
C GLY A 222 16.87 10.12 -3.26
N GLY A 223 16.33 8.97 -3.65
CA GLY A 223 17.07 7.92 -4.34
C GLY A 223 17.14 8.15 -5.86
N SER A 224 18.08 7.49 -6.55
CA SER A 224 18.02 7.42 -8.01
C SER A 224 16.75 6.69 -8.44
N PRO A 225 16.07 7.05 -9.54
CA PRO A 225 14.94 6.27 -10.03
C PRO A 225 15.34 4.79 -10.19
N GLU A 226 14.38 3.88 -9.98
CA GLU A 226 14.61 2.48 -10.32
C GLU A 226 15.07 2.41 -11.78
N PRO A 227 16.14 1.64 -12.10
CA PRO A 227 16.43 1.35 -13.48
C PRO A 227 15.18 0.67 -14.02
N VAL A 228 14.52 1.35 -14.97
CA VAL A 228 13.50 0.73 -15.80
C VAL A 228 14.17 -0.52 -16.33
N GLN A 229 13.63 -1.69 -16.02
CA GLN A 229 14.02 -2.88 -16.79
C GLN A 229 13.63 -2.49 -18.21
N GLU A 230 14.63 -2.24 -19.06
CA GLU A 230 14.40 -2.11 -20.49
C GLU A 230 13.80 -3.45 -20.91
N GLU A 231 12.47 -3.53 -20.94
CA GLU A 231 11.82 -4.60 -21.66
C GLU A 231 12.41 -4.55 -23.07
N PRO A 232 12.93 -5.67 -23.59
CA PRO A 232 13.46 -5.69 -24.93
C PRO A 232 12.40 -5.09 -25.85
N ALA A 233 12.81 -4.15 -26.70
CA ALA A 233 11.87 -3.51 -27.61
C ALA A 233 11.05 -4.61 -28.31
N PRO A 234 9.71 -4.53 -28.29
CA PRO A 234 8.87 -5.52 -28.93
C PRO A 234 9.29 -5.63 -30.40
N ASP A 235 9.27 -6.85 -30.95
CA ASP A 235 9.58 -7.02 -32.36
C ASP A 235 8.50 -6.38 -33.25
N ASP A 236 8.80 -6.22 -34.54
CA ASP A 236 7.91 -5.52 -35.48
C ASP A 236 6.55 -6.22 -35.61
N GLU A 237 6.50 -7.55 -35.45
CA GLU A 237 5.26 -8.34 -35.56
C GLU A 237 4.36 -8.12 -34.33
N GLU A 238 4.94 -8.08 -33.14
CA GLU A 238 4.24 -7.76 -31.90
C GLU A 238 3.70 -6.33 -31.93
N VAL A 239 4.51 -5.35 -32.38
CA VAL A 239 4.05 -3.96 -32.51
C VAL A 239 2.88 -3.85 -33.48
N LEU A 240 2.95 -4.51 -34.64
CA LEU A 240 1.86 -4.52 -35.61
C LEU A 240 0.58 -5.17 -35.05
N GLY A 241 0.73 -6.27 -34.31
CA GLY A 241 -0.37 -6.92 -33.59
C GLY A 241 -1.06 -5.97 -32.62
N GLN A 242 -0.28 -5.31 -31.76
CA GLN A 242 -0.78 -4.34 -30.78
C GLN A 242 -1.43 -3.11 -31.44
N VAL A 243 -0.83 -2.58 -32.51
CA VAL A 243 -1.40 -1.45 -33.26
C VAL A 243 -2.76 -1.84 -33.86
N SER A 244 -2.89 -3.03 -34.45
CA SER A 244 -4.15 -3.46 -35.08
C SER A 244 -5.31 -3.64 -34.08
N GLN A 245 -5.00 -4.04 -32.85
CA GLN A 245 -5.98 -4.29 -31.78
C GLN A 245 -6.33 -3.04 -30.96
N CYS A 246 -5.58 -1.96 -31.15
CA CYS A 246 -5.72 -0.73 -30.39
C CYS A 246 -7.06 -0.03 -30.68
N THR A 247 -7.80 0.36 -29.65
CA THR A 247 -9.14 0.97 -29.80
C THR A 247 -9.19 2.45 -29.41
N SER A 248 -8.12 2.97 -28.81
CA SER A 248 -8.06 4.36 -28.37
C SER A 248 -6.77 5.07 -28.80
N LEU A 249 -6.83 6.39 -28.96
CA LEU A 249 -5.63 7.18 -29.26
C LEU A 249 -4.59 7.13 -28.12
N GLY A 250 -5.02 6.95 -26.87
CA GLY A 250 -4.13 6.84 -25.72
C GLY A 250 -3.28 5.57 -25.77
N GLU A 251 -3.90 4.43 -26.06
CA GLU A 251 -3.22 3.15 -26.27
C GLU A 251 -2.25 3.22 -27.46
N LEU A 252 -2.68 3.81 -28.58
CA LEU A 252 -1.85 3.93 -29.78
C LEU A 252 -0.60 4.80 -29.52
N THR A 253 -0.76 5.87 -28.75
CA THR A 253 0.34 6.76 -28.34
C THR A 253 1.32 6.02 -27.42
N ALA A 254 0.82 5.22 -26.48
CA ALA A 254 1.65 4.41 -25.59
C ALA A 254 2.49 3.37 -26.35
N ILE A 255 1.91 2.70 -27.36
CA ILE A 255 2.64 1.75 -28.21
C ILE A 255 3.73 2.48 -29.02
N TYR A 256 3.42 3.65 -29.59
CA TYR A 256 4.38 4.44 -30.38
C TYR A 256 5.60 4.88 -29.54
N HIS A 257 5.39 5.25 -28.28
CA HIS A 257 6.46 5.65 -27.38
C HIS A 257 7.37 4.48 -26.94
N ARG A 258 6.89 3.24 -27.00
CA ARG A 258 7.68 2.03 -26.71
C ARG A 258 8.50 1.53 -27.90
N CYS A 259 8.21 1.99 -29.12
CA CYS A 259 8.95 1.62 -30.33
C CYS A 259 10.34 2.29 -30.39
N THR A 260 11.31 1.59 -31.00
CA THR A 260 12.61 2.17 -31.38
C THR A 260 12.47 3.22 -32.49
N GLU A 261 13.50 4.05 -32.72
CA GLU A 261 13.47 5.03 -33.82
C GLU A 261 13.31 4.36 -35.19
N ALA A 262 13.95 3.21 -35.41
CA ALA A 262 13.82 2.45 -36.65
C ALA A 262 12.38 1.96 -36.87
N GLN A 263 11.73 1.45 -35.83
CA GLN A 263 10.34 1.00 -35.86
C GLN A 263 9.35 2.14 -36.08
N ARG A 264 9.58 3.31 -35.46
CA ARG A 264 8.75 4.50 -35.70
C ARG A 264 8.82 4.95 -37.16
N GLN A 265 9.93 4.71 -37.85
CA GLN A 265 10.08 4.98 -39.28
C GLN A 265 9.45 3.86 -40.14
N SER A 266 9.75 2.59 -39.86
CA SER A 266 9.28 1.47 -40.69
C SER A 266 7.77 1.20 -40.54
N LEU A 267 7.21 1.38 -39.34
CA LEU A 267 5.81 1.05 -39.02
C LEU A 267 4.88 2.27 -39.05
N LEU A 268 5.39 3.46 -39.42
CA LEU A 268 4.63 4.72 -39.40
C LEU A 268 3.28 4.60 -40.14
N GLY A 269 3.26 3.87 -41.26
CA GLY A 269 2.05 3.63 -42.04
C GLY A 269 0.96 2.92 -41.25
N ALA A 270 1.31 1.90 -40.45
CA ALA A 270 0.36 1.17 -39.61
C ALA A 270 -0.23 2.06 -38.50
N PHE A 271 0.62 2.86 -37.84
CA PHE A 271 0.17 3.83 -36.84
C PHE A 271 -0.78 4.89 -37.42
N GLN A 272 -0.48 5.41 -38.62
CA GLN A 272 -1.34 6.38 -39.28
C GLN A 272 -2.69 5.78 -39.69
N GLN A 273 -2.68 4.55 -40.22
CA GLN A 273 -3.91 3.83 -40.58
C GLN A 273 -4.79 3.60 -39.35
N GLN A 274 -4.22 3.09 -38.25
CA GLN A 274 -4.99 2.83 -37.03
C GLN A 274 -5.52 4.13 -36.41
N LYS A 275 -4.71 5.20 -36.40
CA LYS A 275 -5.16 6.52 -35.93
C LYS A 275 -6.39 7.01 -36.70
N GLN A 276 -6.38 6.89 -38.02
CA GLN A 276 -7.51 7.27 -38.87
C GLN A 276 -8.74 6.39 -38.60
N PHE A 277 -8.55 5.09 -38.40
CA PHE A 277 -9.63 4.16 -38.06
C PHE A 277 -10.30 4.54 -36.73
N ILE A 278 -9.53 4.75 -35.66
CA ILE A 278 -10.03 5.13 -34.33
C ILE A 278 -10.81 6.45 -34.41
N GLN A 279 -10.27 7.46 -35.11
CA GLN A 279 -10.93 8.75 -35.26
C GLN A 279 -12.25 8.65 -36.03
N LYS A 280 -12.31 7.88 -37.12
CA LYS A 280 -13.55 7.64 -37.86
C LYS A 280 -14.57 6.88 -37.02
N SER A 281 -14.14 5.85 -36.30
CA SER A 281 -15.00 5.04 -35.42
C SER A 281 -15.61 5.90 -34.31
N SER A 282 -14.81 6.76 -33.67
CA SER A 282 -15.30 7.73 -32.67
C SER A 282 -16.34 8.68 -33.27
N GLN A 283 -16.07 9.26 -34.44
CA GLN A 283 -17.01 10.17 -35.11
C GLN A 283 -18.32 9.48 -35.50
N LEU A 284 -18.26 8.24 -36.00
CA LEU A 284 -19.43 7.42 -36.32
C LEU A 284 -20.25 7.09 -35.07
N THR A 285 -19.57 6.75 -33.97
CA THR A 285 -20.21 6.46 -32.68
C THR A 285 -20.90 7.71 -32.12
N ASP A 286 -20.25 8.87 -32.17
CA ASP A 286 -20.83 10.16 -31.77
C ASP A 286 -22.02 10.56 -32.66
N GLN A 287 -21.97 10.27 -33.96
CA GLN A 287 -23.08 10.50 -34.88
C GLN A 287 -24.28 9.59 -34.59
N LEU A 288 -24.05 8.31 -34.29
CA LEU A 288 -25.11 7.35 -33.95
C LEU A 288 -25.75 7.67 -32.59
N LEU A 289 -24.96 8.05 -31.60
CA LEU A 289 -25.46 8.46 -30.28
C LEU A 289 -26.27 9.77 -30.34
N ASN A 290 -25.95 10.65 -31.29
CA ASN A 290 -26.64 11.93 -31.48
C ASN A 290 -27.79 11.89 -32.50
N GLN A 291 -28.09 10.75 -33.13
CA GLN A 291 -29.29 10.60 -33.94
C GLN A 291 -30.52 10.47 -33.04
N THR A 292 -31.30 11.56 -32.95
CA THR A 292 -32.60 11.57 -32.28
C THR A 292 -33.54 10.59 -32.98
N ILE A 293 -34.01 9.56 -32.27
CA ILE A 293 -35.01 8.61 -32.79
C ILE A 293 -36.34 9.36 -32.96
N HIS A 294 -36.60 9.90 -34.15
CA HIS A 294 -37.91 10.44 -34.51
C HIS A 294 -38.91 9.28 -34.70
N ARG A 295 -39.65 8.93 -33.64
CA ARG A 295 -40.90 8.15 -33.76
C ARG A 295 -41.97 9.06 -34.37
N ASN A 296 -42.11 9.05 -35.69
CA ASN A 296 -43.31 9.58 -36.33
C ASN A 296 -44.48 8.61 -36.09
N GLY A 297 -45.20 8.82 -35.00
CA GLY A 297 -46.53 8.24 -34.77
C GLY A 297 -47.52 8.87 -35.75
N ASN A 298 -48.06 8.06 -36.65
CA ASN A 298 -49.08 8.48 -37.60
C ASN A 298 -50.43 8.51 -36.86
N ASP A 299 -50.91 9.71 -36.53
CA ASP A 299 -52.30 9.96 -36.15
C ASP A 299 -53.19 9.68 -37.37
N ALA A 300 -53.81 8.50 -37.41
CA ALA A 300 -54.96 8.25 -38.27
C ALA A 300 -56.24 8.47 -37.46
N ARG A 301 -56.72 9.72 -37.48
CA ARG A 301 -58.16 9.98 -37.29
C ARG A 301 -58.92 9.36 -38.44
N THR A 302 -59.94 8.55 -38.14
CA THR A 302 -61.08 8.38 -39.05
C THR A 302 -62.31 8.08 -38.20
N THR A 303 -63.25 9.05 -38.28
CA THR A 303 -64.72 8.98 -38.11
C THR A 303 -65.33 7.92 -37.21
#